data_AF-A0A353HVE8-F1
#
_entry.id   AF-A0A353HVE8-F1
#
_cell.length_a   1.000
_cell.length_b   1.000
_cell.length_c   1.000
_cell.angle_alpha   90.00
_cell.angle_beta   90.00
_cell.angle_gamma   90.00
#
_symmetry.space_group_name_H-M   'P 1'
#
loop_
_entity.id
_entity.type
_entity.pdbx_description
1 polymer ?
#
loop_
_entity_poly.entity_id
_entity_poly.type
_entity_poly.pdbx_seq_one_letter_code
_entity_poly.pdbx_strand_id
1 'polypeptide(L)' 'RLGPAAALSGPVARGDLATVARQQAAMSHWDAPTGRLYEALVQATTSLAERKRRGQP' A
#
# COMPACT_ATOMS: atom_id res chain seq x y z
N ARG A 1 -10.72 -0.88 19.52
CA ARG A 1 -10.65 -0.58 18.07
C ARG A 1 -9.18 -0.61 17.67
N LEU A 2 -8.78 -1.32 16.61
CA LEU A 2 -7.39 -1.33 16.14
C LEU A 2 -7.02 0.06 15.59
N GLY A 3 -5.82 0.56 15.91
CA GLY A 3 -5.28 1.77 15.30
C GLY A 3 -4.95 1.56 13.81
N PRO A 4 -4.76 2.63 13.02
CA PRO A 4 -4.52 2.53 11.58
C PRO A 4 -3.38 1.57 11.21
N ALA A 5 -2.26 1.60 11.93
CA ALA A 5 -1.14 0.71 11.65
C ALA A 5 -1.47 -0.76 11.94
N ALA A 6 -2.18 -1.02 13.04
CA ALA A 6 -2.59 -2.37 13.42
C ALA A 6 -3.61 -2.97 12.44
N ALA A 7 -4.52 -2.15 11.92
CA ALA A 7 -5.54 -2.55 10.94
C ALA A 7 -4.99 -2.77 9.52
N LEU A 8 -3.79 -2.24 9.20
CA LEU A 8 -3.20 -2.37 7.87
C LEU A 8 -2.93 -3.84 7.52
N SER A 9 -3.42 -4.25 6.35
CA SER A 9 -3.30 -5.60 5.78
C SER A 9 -2.95 -5.52 4.28
N GLY A 10 -2.96 -6.67 3.58
CA GLY A 10 -2.68 -6.74 2.15
C GLY A 10 -1.19 -6.83 1.78
N PRO A 11 -0.85 -6.72 0.49
CA PRO A 11 0.50 -6.98 -0.02
C PRO A 11 1.53 -5.97 0.52
N VAL A 12 1.19 -4.68 0.62
CA VAL A 12 2.07 -3.65 1.21
C VAL A 12 2.43 -3.98 2.67
N ALA A 13 1.45 -4.41 3.47
CA ALA A 13 1.68 -4.79 4.87
C ALA A 13 2.63 -5.99 5.01
N ARG A 14 2.62 -6.91 4.05
CA ARG A 14 3.47 -8.12 4.02
C ARG A 14 4.81 -7.91 3.32
N GLY A 15 5.03 -6.76 2.66
CA GLY A 15 6.23 -6.51 1.85
C GLY A 15 6.22 -7.22 0.48
N ASP A 16 5.05 -7.65 -0.01
CA ASP A 16 4.90 -8.28 -1.32
C ASP A 16 4.86 -7.20 -2.43
N LEU A 17 6.04 -6.65 -2.74
CA LEU A 17 6.20 -5.58 -3.72
C LEU A 17 5.96 -6.06 -5.16
N ALA A 18 6.14 -7.35 -5.43
CA ALA A 18 5.87 -7.93 -6.75
C ALA A 18 4.36 -7.85 -7.08
N THR A 19 3.50 -8.19 -6.11
CA THR A 19 2.05 -8.02 -6.27
C THR A 19 1.67 -6.54 -6.43
N VAL A 20 2.27 -5.64 -5.65
CA VAL A 20 2.03 -4.19 -5.77
C VAL A 20 2.40 -3.68 -7.16
N ALA A 21 3.55 -4.06 -7.69
CA ALA A 21 4.00 -3.66 -9.03
C ALA A 21 3.05 -4.15 -10.13
N ARG A 22 2.58 -5.39 -10.05
CA ARG A 22 1.59 -5.93 -11.00
C ARG A 22 0.27 -5.17 -10.96
N GLN A 23 -0.20 -4.82 -9.76
CA GLN A 23 -1.42 -4.04 -9.57
C GLN A 23 -1.26 -2.61 -10.10
N GLN A 24 -0.12 -1.95 -9.83
CA GLN A 24 0.21 -0.63 -10.37
C GLN A 24 0.17 -0.63 -11.91
N ALA A 25 0.81 -1.62 -12.54
CA ALA A 25 0.82 -1.75 -13.99
C ALA A 25 -0.60 -1.95 -14.55
N ALA A 26 -1.41 -2.80 -13.92
CA ALA A 26 -2.79 -3.02 -14.33
C ALA A 26 -3.66 -1.76 -14.24
N MET A 27 -3.56 -1.02 -13.13
CA MET A 27 -4.32 0.22 -12.94
C MET A 27 -3.89 1.32 -13.91
N SER A 28 -2.57 1.46 -14.11
CA SER A 28 -2.02 2.46 -15.04
C SER A 28 -2.38 2.17 -16.50
N HIS A 29 -2.46 0.90 -16.87
CA HIS A 29 -2.90 0.46 -18.20
C HIS A 29 -4.39 0.70 -18.43
N TRP A 30 -5.21 0.48 -17.40
CA TRP A 30 -6.66 0.68 -17.48
C TRP A 30 -7.05 2.17 -17.50
N ASP A 31 -6.50 2.96 -16.57
CA ASP A 31 -6.80 4.38 -16.45
C ASP A 31 -5.66 5.12 -15.72
N ALA A 32 -5.01 6.06 -16.41
CA ALA A 32 -3.81 6.74 -15.89
C ALA A 32 -4.06 7.55 -14.59
N PRO A 33 -5.15 8.34 -14.45
CA PRO A 33 -5.52 8.95 -13.17
C PRO A 33 -5.67 7.94 -12.03
N THR A 34 -6.31 6.80 -12.28
CA THR A 34 -6.46 5.72 -11.27
C THR A 34 -5.12 5.10 -10.90
N GLY A 35 -4.23 4.89 -11.88
CA GLY A 35 -2.85 4.47 -11.62
C GLY A 35 -2.11 5.41 -10.67
N ARG A 36 -2.26 6.73 -10.83
CA ARG A 36 -1.66 7.73 -9.93
C ARG A 36 -2.28 7.72 -8.53
N LEU A 37 -3.60 7.53 -8.44
CA LEU A 37 -4.27 7.38 -7.13
C LEU A 37 -3.76 6.13 -6.40
N TYR A 38 -3.65 5.01 -7.11
CA TYR A 38 -3.13 3.77 -6.56
C TYR A 38 -1.69 3.92 -6.07
N GLU A 39 -0.82 4.59 -6.85
CA GLU A 39 0.55 4.91 -6.43
C GLU A 39 0.58 5.71 -5.12
N ALA A 40 -0.24 6.75 -4.99
CA ALA A 40 -0.32 7.55 -3.77
C ALA A 40 -0.76 6.72 -2.55
N LEU A 41 -1.71 5.79 -2.75
CA LEU A 41 -2.14 4.87 -1.69
C LEU A 41 -1.03 3.89 -1.29
N VAL A 42 -0.25 3.38 -2.26
CA VAL A 42 0.92 2.52 -1.99
C VAL A 42 1.94 3.27 -1.15
N GLN A 43 2.25 4.54 -1.46
CA GLN A 43 3.19 5.34 -0.67
C GLN A 43 2.71 5.56 0.77
N ALA A 44 1.43 5.95 0.93
CA ALA A 44 0.84 6.17 2.25
C ALA A 44 0.81 4.88 3.10
N THR A 45 0.45 3.75 2.49
CA THR A 45 0.39 2.46 3.19
C THR A 45 1.76 1.85 3.45
N THR A 46 2.77 2.19 2.65
CA THR A 46 4.18 1.79 2.91
C THR A 46 4.69 2.48 4.16
N SER A 47 4.49 3.79 4.28
CA SER A 47 4.80 4.56 5.50
C SER A 47 4.09 3.98 6.72
N LEU A 48 2.82 3.60 6.56
CA LEU A 48 2.04 3.00 7.65
C LEU A 48 2.54 1.59 8.03
N ALA A 49 2.95 0.79 7.06
CA ALA A 49 3.55 -0.53 7.30
C ALA A 49 4.89 -0.43 8.03
N GLU A 50 5.69 0.60 7.74
CA GLU A 50 6.91 0.88 8.50
C GLU A 50 6.62 1.21 9.96
N ARG A 51 5.62 2.06 10.23
CA ARG A 51 5.20 2.38 11.60
C ARG A 51 4.76 1.12 12.35
N LYS A 52 3.97 0.26 11.69
CA LYS A 52 3.58 -1.05 12.21
C LYS A 52 4.79 -1.91 12.58
N ARG A 53 5.81 -1.99 11.70
CA ARG A 53 7.05 -2.74 11.96
C ARG A 53 7.86 -2.19 13.14
N ARG A 54 7.81 -0.88 13.36
CA ARG A 54 8.46 -0.19 14.49
C ARG A 54 7.63 -0.25 15.80
N GLY A 55 6.46 -0.91 15.80
CA GLY A 55 5.56 -0.96 16.95
C GLY A 55 4.87 0.38 17.26
N GLN A 56 4.81 1.29 16.28
CA GLN A 56 4.20 2.61 16.43
C GLN A 56 2.71 2.57 15.98
N PRO A 57 1.79 3.20 16.74
CA PRO A 57 0.33 3.07 16.57
C PRO A 57 -0.23 3.66 15.28
#